data_AF-A0A352KH54-F1
#
_entry.id   AF-A0A352KH54-F1
#
_cell.length_a   1.000
_cell.length_b   1.000
_cell.length_c   1.000
_cell.angle_alpha   90.00
_cell.angle_beta   90.00
_cell.angle_gamma   90.00
#
_symmetry.space_group_name_H-M   'P 1'
#
loop_
_entity.id
_entity.type
_entity.pdbx_description
1 polymer ?
#
loop_
_entity_poly.entity_id
_entity_poly.type
_entity_poly.pdbx_seq_one_letter_code
_entity_poly.pdbx_strand_id
1 'polypeptide(L)'
;KWAEVYYDIIKSEECVPIGHSVNANIALVSNFSLHQDREEAIRRGHEGFEFFGYALNALVAHDTVPGRTDLWGEYLQQRGNRTEEIIEKSRRGDYLPSGIGTPDDMRQHLRALQDAGVDQVIVMQQAGRNKNEHIRESLELFAAEVMPEFVEGREARERKKAEELAPYIEAALARKKYMQPLADDEIPVVRASVAQAIVGQGSVD
;
A
#
# COMPACT_ATOMS: atom_id res chain seq x y z
N LYS A 1 -5.64 12.73 11.86
CA LYS A 1 -4.62 12.66 12.94
C LYS A 1 -3.22 12.33 12.41
N TRP A 2 -2.94 11.16 11.81
CA TRP A 2 -1.57 10.84 11.37
C TRP A 2 -1.10 11.71 10.19
N ALA A 3 -1.96 11.90 9.19
CA ALA A 3 -1.63 12.75 8.06
C ALA A 3 -1.45 14.22 8.47
N GLU A 4 -2.32 14.72 9.36
CA GLU A 4 -2.16 16.05 9.96
C GLU A 4 -0.80 16.19 10.62
N VAL A 5 -0.41 15.25 11.50
CA VAL A 5 0.92 15.27 12.15
C VAL A 5 2.05 15.30 11.12
N TYR A 6 1.96 14.51 10.05
CA TYR A 6 2.98 14.51 9.00
C TYR A 6 3.14 15.89 8.33
N TYR A 7 2.02 16.50 7.94
CA TYR A 7 2.03 17.82 7.31
C TYR A 7 2.36 18.95 8.29
N ASP A 8 1.97 18.83 9.56
CA ASP A 8 2.31 19.77 10.63
C ASP A 8 3.81 19.76 10.89
N ILE A 9 4.45 18.58 10.88
CA ILE A 9 5.92 18.48 10.97
C ILE A 9 6.56 19.21 9.79
N ILE A 10 6.11 18.99 8.55
CA ILE A 10 6.65 19.70 7.37
C ILE A 10 6.53 21.22 7.54
N LYS A 11 5.41 21.69 8.11
CA LYS A 11 5.12 23.11 8.34
C LYS A 11 5.86 23.71 9.55
N SER A 12 6.52 22.90 10.37
CA SER A 12 7.14 23.36 11.62
C SER A 12 8.66 23.51 11.51
N GLU A 13 9.25 24.03 12.58
CA GLU A 13 10.72 24.10 12.77
C GLU A 13 11.36 22.72 12.99
N GLU A 14 10.57 21.68 13.26
CA GLU A 14 11.05 20.32 13.51
C GLU A 14 11.41 19.57 12.21
N CYS A 15 10.96 20.03 11.05
CA CYS A 15 11.36 19.44 9.78
C CYS A 15 12.83 19.75 9.46
N VAL A 16 13.69 18.75 9.67
CA VAL A 16 15.11 18.78 9.28
C VAL A 16 15.38 17.64 8.30
N PRO A 17 15.35 17.88 6.98
CA PRO A 17 15.51 16.85 5.97
C PRO A 17 16.91 16.25 5.98
N ILE A 18 17.00 14.93 5.81
CA ILE A 18 18.27 14.23 5.57
C ILE A 18 18.62 14.14 4.07
N GLY A 19 17.59 14.10 3.22
CA GLY A 19 17.72 13.99 1.76
C GLY A 19 17.83 15.34 1.05
N HIS A 20 17.78 15.30 -0.28
CA HIS A 20 17.85 16.49 -1.15
C HIS A 20 16.50 17.11 -1.48
N SER A 21 15.41 16.48 -1.05
CA SER A 21 14.05 16.93 -1.26
C SER A 21 13.15 16.48 -0.11
N VAL A 22 12.03 17.17 0.07
CA VAL A 22 10.94 16.77 0.98
C VAL A 22 9.82 16.20 0.12
N ASN A 23 9.54 14.90 0.25
CA ASN A 23 8.40 14.28 -0.43
C ASN A 23 7.14 14.51 0.39
N ALA A 24 6.41 15.60 0.14
CA ALA A 24 5.19 15.94 0.88
C ALA A 24 3.94 15.17 0.39
N ASN A 25 4.01 13.84 0.36
CA ASN A 25 2.91 12.95 0.00
C ASN A 25 2.84 11.74 0.92
N ILE A 26 1.64 11.33 1.28
CA ILE A 26 1.36 10.14 2.08
C ILE A 26 0.64 9.12 1.21
N ALA A 27 1.21 7.92 1.16
CA ALA A 27 0.58 6.75 0.57
C ALA A 27 0.08 5.81 1.66
N LEU A 28 -1.11 5.23 1.46
CA LEU A 28 -1.63 4.14 2.30
C LEU A 28 -1.97 2.93 1.45
N VAL A 29 -1.78 1.75 2.03
CA VAL A 29 -2.26 0.50 1.46
C VAL A 29 -3.71 0.30 1.86
N SER A 30 -4.57 0.04 0.87
CA SER A 30 -5.97 -0.34 1.06
C SER A 30 -6.22 -1.73 0.49
N ASN A 31 -7.22 -2.42 1.04
CA ASN A 31 -7.67 -3.68 0.48
C ASN A 31 -8.39 -3.41 -0.84
N PHE A 32 -8.51 -4.43 -1.68
CA PHE A 32 -9.14 -4.25 -2.97
C PHE A 32 -9.83 -5.51 -3.46
N SER A 33 -11.15 -5.45 -3.56
CA SER A 33 -11.98 -6.41 -4.28
C SER A 33 -13.31 -5.74 -4.57
N LEU A 34 -13.64 -5.59 -5.86
CA LEU A 34 -14.86 -4.92 -6.28
C LEU A 34 -15.77 -5.90 -7.01
N HIS A 35 -17.06 -5.80 -6.70
CA HIS A 35 -18.10 -6.48 -7.44
C HIS A 35 -19.42 -5.70 -7.30
N GLN A 36 -20.32 -5.81 -8.27
CA GLN A 36 -21.62 -5.12 -8.22
C GLN A 36 -22.48 -5.61 -7.03
N ASP A 37 -22.36 -6.89 -6.70
CA ASP A 37 -22.88 -7.47 -5.45
C ASP A 37 -21.80 -7.45 -4.36
N ARG A 38 -22.10 -6.75 -3.27
CA ARG A 38 -21.23 -6.63 -2.08
C ARG A 38 -20.86 -7.97 -1.47
N GLU A 39 -21.81 -8.90 -1.36
CA GLU A 39 -21.53 -10.21 -0.74
C GLU A 39 -20.50 -10.99 -1.57
N GLU A 40 -20.61 -10.88 -2.88
CA GLU A 40 -19.69 -11.52 -3.79
C GLU A 40 -18.30 -10.85 -3.75
N ALA A 41 -18.23 -9.52 -3.61
CA ALA A 41 -16.96 -8.84 -3.37
C ALA A 41 -16.27 -9.36 -2.09
N ILE A 42 -17.04 -9.60 -1.02
CA ILE A 42 -16.57 -10.19 0.24
C ILE A 42 -16.08 -11.63 0.03
N ARG A 43 -16.88 -12.49 -0.61
CA ARG A 43 -16.48 -13.89 -0.90
C ARG A 43 -15.16 -13.98 -1.66
N ARG A 44 -14.95 -13.06 -2.60
CA ARG A 44 -13.77 -13.04 -3.48
C ARG A 44 -12.53 -12.44 -2.83
N GLY A 45 -12.70 -11.41 -1.99
CA GLY A 45 -11.59 -10.58 -1.53
C GLY A 45 -11.17 -10.80 -0.08
N HIS A 46 -12.12 -11.12 0.80
CA HIS A 46 -11.87 -11.12 2.24
C HIS A 46 -10.91 -12.24 2.67
N GLU A 47 -10.95 -13.39 1.98
CA GLU A 47 -10.04 -14.52 2.26
C GLU A 47 -8.58 -14.16 2.04
N GLY A 48 -8.27 -13.61 0.87
CA GLY A 48 -6.92 -13.20 0.53
C GLY A 48 -6.39 -12.16 1.51
N PHE A 49 -7.24 -11.19 1.88
CA PHE A 49 -6.83 -10.14 2.80
C PHE A 49 -6.58 -10.64 4.23
N GLU A 50 -7.48 -11.46 4.80
CA GLU A 50 -7.24 -12.06 6.12
C GLU A 50 -5.99 -12.96 6.12
N PHE A 51 -5.72 -13.67 5.01
CA PHE A 51 -4.50 -14.45 4.85
C PHE A 51 -3.25 -13.56 4.85
N PHE A 52 -3.28 -12.38 4.21
CA PHE A 52 -2.14 -11.46 4.24
C PHE A 52 -1.78 -11.05 5.68
N GLY A 53 -2.78 -10.67 6.48
CA GLY A 53 -2.57 -10.33 7.90
C GLY A 53 -2.04 -11.52 8.70
N TYR A 54 -2.60 -12.72 8.48
CA TYR A 54 -2.12 -13.95 9.09
C TYR A 54 -0.65 -14.24 8.74
N ALA A 55 -0.30 -14.21 7.44
CA ALA A 55 1.03 -14.55 6.96
C ALA A 55 2.09 -13.54 7.44
N LEU A 56 1.74 -12.24 7.47
CA LEU A 56 2.60 -11.21 8.04
C LEU A 56 2.94 -11.52 9.50
N ASN A 57 1.92 -11.81 10.32
CA ASN A 57 2.13 -12.15 11.72
C ASN A 57 2.93 -13.45 11.87
N ALA A 58 2.62 -14.48 11.08
CA ALA A 58 3.35 -15.75 11.14
C ALA A 58 4.84 -15.60 10.82
N LEU A 59 5.19 -14.80 9.82
CA LEU A 59 6.58 -14.58 9.42
C LEU A 59 7.38 -13.69 10.39
N VAL A 60 6.70 -12.83 11.16
CA VAL A 60 7.35 -11.92 12.11
C VAL A 60 7.40 -12.49 13.53
N ALA A 61 6.38 -13.25 13.93
CA ALA A 61 6.19 -13.70 15.31
C ALA A 61 6.48 -15.19 15.53
N HIS A 62 6.65 -15.99 14.46
CA HIS A 62 6.83 -17.43 14.55
C HIS A 62 7.98 -17.93 13.66
N ASP A 63 8.58 -19.04 14.05
CA ASP A 63 9.60 -19.70 13.25
C ASP A 63 8.98 -20.27 11.98
N THR A 64 9.61 -20.04 10.84
CA THR A 64 9.20 -20.55 9.53
C THR A 64 10.36 -21.31 8.90
N VAL A 65 10.08 -22.50 8.36
CA VAL A 65 11.06 -23.28 7.59
C VAL A 65 10.76 -23.07 6.09
N PRO A 66 11.62 -22.36 5.34
CA PRO A 66 11.40 -22.10 3.92
C PRO A 66 11.19 -23.39 3.13
N GLY A 67 10.13 -23.43 2.32
CA GLY A 67 9.76 -24.59 1.50
C GLY A 67 9.18 -25.79 2.27
N ARG A 68 8.87 -25.63 3.58
CA ARG A 68 8.26 -26.68 4.42
C ARG A 68 7.04 -26.20 5.21
N THR A 69 7.06 -25.00 5.78
CA THR A 69 5.90 -24.45 6.49
C THR A 69 4.77 -24.11 5.52
N ASP A 70 3.57 -24.64 5.78
CA ASP A 70 2.37 -24.38 4.97
C ASP A 70 1.46 -23.33 5.64
N LEU A 71 1.84 -22.06 5.48
CA LEU A 71 1.08 -20.94 6.04
C LEU A 71 -0.37 -20.90 5.54
N TRP A 72 -0.63 -21.34 4.30
CA TRP A 72 -1.98 -21.30 3.74
C TRP A 72 -2.86 -22.38 4.38
N GLY A 73 -2.36 -23.60 4.50
CA GLY A 73 -3.07 -24.69 5.16
C GLY A 73 -3.35 -24.40 6.63
N GLU A 74 -2.38 -23.87 7.36
CA GLU A 74 -2.53 -23.49 8.76
C GLU A 74 -3.56 -22.36 8.95
N TYR A 75 -3.54 -21.35 8.09
CA TYR A 75 -4.55 -20.29 8.05
C TYR A 75 -5.96 -20.85 7.86
N LEU A 76 -6.17 -21.73 6.87
CA LEU A 76 -7.50 -22.29 6.60
C LEU A 76 -8.06 -23.08 7.80
N GLN A 77 -7.20 -23.79 8.54
CA GLN A 77 -7.61 -24.53 9.74
C GLN A 77 -8.11 -23.59 10.85
N GLN A 78 -7.55 -22.39 10.95
CA GLN A 78 -7.89 -21.40 11.98
C GLN A 78 -9.05 -20.49 11.59
N ARG A 79 -9.31 -20.36 10.27
CA ARG A 79 -10.21 -19.34 9.74
C ARG A 79 -11.69 -19.58 10.04
N GLY A 80 -12.17 -20.83 10.04
CA GLY A 80 -13.60 -21.12 10.28
C GLY A 80 -14.54 -20.47 9.25
N ASN A 81 -15.70 -19.98 9.69
CA ASN A 81 -16.81 -19.42 8.88
C ASN A 81 -16.77 -17.90 8.69
N ARG A 82 -15.57 -17.30 8.70
CA ARG A 82 -15.39 -15.84 8.72
C ARG A 82 -16.03 -15.12 7.54
N THR A 83 -16.02 -15.73 6.35
CA THR A 83 -16.66 -15.15 5.17
C THR A 83 -18.16 -14.95 5.41
N GLU A 84 -18.84 -15.95 5.96
CA GLU A 84 -20.27 -15.90 6.27
C GLU A 84 -20.57 -14.84 7.34
N GLU A 85 -19.74 -14.75 8.40
CA GLU A 85 -19.90 -13.73 9.45
C GLU A 85 -19.85 -12.30 8.88
N ILE A 86 -18.95 -12.04 7.93
CA ILE A 86 -18.79 -10.72 7.32
C ILE A 86 -19.96 -10.42 6.38
N ILE A 87 -20.43 -11.41 5.61
CA ILE A 87 -21.64 -11.28 4.79
C ILE A 87 -22.86 -10.96 5.66
N GLU A 88 -23.03 -11.65 6.79
CA GLU A 88 -24.12 -11.37 7.73
C GLU A 88 -24.02 -9.97 8.35
N LYS A 89 -22.81 -9.49 8.67
CA LYS A 89 -22.61 -8.09 9.09
C LYS A 89 -22.99 -7.11 7.99
N SER A 90 -22.64 -7.42 6.75
CA SER A 90 -23.02 -6.62 5.58
C SER A 90 -24.54 -6.54 5.39
N ARG A 91 -25.28 -7.63 5.59
CA ARG A 91 -26.75 -7.63 5.51
C ARG A 91 -27.40 -6.79 6.61
N ARG A 92 -26.77 -6.73 7.78
CA ARG A 92 -27.25 -5.95 8.94
C ARG A 92 -26.91 -4.46 8.87
N GLY A 93 -26.06 -4.04 7.93
CA GLY A 93 -25.58 -2.66 7.83
C GLY A 93 -24.42 -2.32 8.77
N ASP A 94 -23.86 -3.30 9.47
CA ASP A 94 -22.71 -3.15 10.39
C ASP A 94 -21.35 -3.33 9.68
N TYR A 95 -21.36 -3.43 8.36
CA TYR A 95 -20.16 -3.57 7.55
C TYR A 95 -19.53 -2.22 7.28
N LEU A 96 -18.27 -2.06 7.66
CA LEU A 96 -17.46 -0.89 7.33
C LEU A 96 -16.62 -1.23 6.11
N PRO A 97 -16.94 -0.69 4.92
CA PRO A 97 -16.17 -1.00 3.73
C PRO A 97 -14.76 -0.45 3.84
N SER A 98 -13.79 -1.35 3.79
CA SER A 98 -12.37 -1.04 3.82
C SER A 98 -11.75 -1.53 2.51
N GLY A 99 -12.20 -0.96 1.38
CA GLY A 99 -11.71 -1.31 0.05
C GLY A 99 -12.21 -2.64 -0.54
N ILE A 100 -13.10 -3.35 0.15
CA ILE A 100 -13.80 -4.53 -0.38
C ILE A 100 -15.29 -4.22 -0.42
N GLY A 101 -15.95 -4.36 -1.57
CA GLY A 101 -17.38 -4.08 -1.69
C GLY A 101 -17.82 -3.66 -3.09
N THR A 102 -18.87 -2.84 -3.15
CA THR A 102 -19.37 -2.24 -4.39
C THR A 102 -18.54 -1.03 -4.85
N PRO A 103 -18.74 -0.54 -6.08
CA PRO A 103 -18.16 0.74 -6.50
C PRO A 103 -18.50 1.90 -5.54
N ASP A 104 -19.73 1.98 -5.06
CA ASP A 104 -20.15 3.00 -4.09
C ASP A 104 -19.41 2.90 -2.76
N ASP A 105 -19.24 1.67 -2.25
CA ASP A 105 -18.47 1.41 -1.03
C ASP A 105 -17.01 1.88 -1.20
N MET A 106 -16.41 1.62 -2.37
CA MET A 106 -15.05 2.05 -2.67
C MET A 106 -14.94 3.57 -2.79
N ARG A 107 -15.92 4.25 -3.42
CA ARG A 107 -15.94 5.72 -3.46
C ARG A 107 -16.02 6.31 -2.06
N GLN A 108 -16.86 5.77 -1.19
CA GLN A 108 -16.95 6.21 0.21
C GLN A 108 -15.62 6.00 0.95
N HIS A 109 -14.99 4.83 0.77
CA HIS A 109 -13.69 4.52 1.36
C HIS A 109 -12.59 5.50 0.91
N LEU A 110 -12.47 5.73 -0.41
CA LEU A 110 -11.46 6.63 -0.96
C LEU A 110 -11.69 8.10 -0.60
N ARG A 111 -12.95 8.56 -0.52
CA ARG A 111 -13.26 9.90 0.00
C ARG A 111 -12.80 10.05 1.44
N ALA A 112 -13.10 9.07 2.30
CA ALA A 112 -12.65 9.11 3.69
C ALA A 112 -11.11 9.17 3.81
N LEU A 113 -10.38 8.49 2.93
CA LEU A 113 -8.92 8.59 2.88
C LEU A 113 -8.45 9.96 2.37
N GLN A 114 -9.05 10.47 1.30
CA GLN A 114 -8.73 11.80 0.76
C GLN A 114 -9.02 12.92 1.78
N ASP A 115 -10.18 12.87 2.46
CA ASP A 115 -10.56 13.79 3.53
C ASP A 115 -9.62 13.72 4.73
N ALA A 116 -9.06 12.52 4.99
CA ALA A 116 -8.04 12.32 6.00
C ALA A 116 -6.64 12.81 5.56
N GLY A 117 -6.47 13.35 4.34
CA GLY A 117 -5.21 13.89 3.84
C GLY A 117 -4.28 12.86 3.19
N VAL A 118 -4.82 11.74 2.71
CA VAL A 118 -4.06 10.71 1.99
C VAL A 118 -3.99 11.08 0.50
N ASP A 119 -2.79 11.06 -0.06
CA ASP A 119 -2.55 11.50 -1.44
C ASP A 119 -2.57 10.35 -2.44
N GLN A 120 -2.18 9.17 -1.97
CA GLN A 120 -2.06 7.99 -2.80
C GLN A 120 -2.60 6.76 -2.08
N VAL A 121 -3.38 5.97 -2.80
CA VAL A 121 -3.85 4.66 -2.33
C VAL A 121 -3.19 3.58 -3.17
N ILE A 122 -2.50 2.67 -2.50
CA ILE A 122 -1.92 1.46 -3.08
C ILE A 122 -2.90 0.33 -2.80
N VAL A 123 -3.41 -0.29 -3.86
CA VAL A 123 -4.43 -1.34 -3.74
C VAL A 123 -3.78 -2.72 -3.61
N MET A 124 -4.12 -3.45 -2.55
CA MET A 124 -3.65 -4.81 -2.31
C MET A 124 -4.63 -5.82 -2.90
N GLN A 125 -4.20 -6.51 -3.95
CA GLN A 125 -5.03 -7.46 -4.72
C GLN A 125 -4.51 -8.90 -4.65
N GLN A 126 -3.19 -9.08 -4.77
CA GLN A 126 -2.55 -10.39 -4.87
C GLN A 126 -2.20 -10.94 -3.48
N ALA A 127 -3.23 -11.28 -2.71
CA ALA A 127 -3.07 -11.94 -1.43
C ALA A 127 -3.78 -13.30 -1.43
N GLY A 128 -3.10 -14.33 -0.89
CA GLY A 128 -3.66 -15.67 -0.81
C GLY A 128 -3.89 -16.31 -2.17
N ARG A 129 -5.07 -16.91 -2.36
CA ARG A 129 -5.47 -17.61 -3.58
C ARG A 129 -6.50 -16.84 -4.43
N ASN A 130 -6.45 -15.51 -4.39
CA ASN A 130 -7.29 -14.68 -5.25
C ASN A 130 -7.11 -15.07 -6.73
N LYS A 131 -8.22 -15.39 -7.40
CA LYS A 131 -8.20 -15.80 -8.81
C LYS A 131 -7.91 -14.59 -9.68
N ASN A 132 -7.00 -14.75 -10.65
CA ASN A 132 -6.64 -13.72 -11.63
C ASN A 132 -7.86 -13.09 -12.34
N GLU A 133 -8.88 -13.89 -12.65
CA GLU A 133 -10.15 -13.40 -13.24
C GLU A 133 -10.82 -12.36 -12.35
N HIS A 134 -10.98 -12.63 -11.05
CA HIS A 134 -11.58 -11.69 -10.10
C HIS A 134 -10.73 -10.43 -9.93
N ILE A 135 -9.39 -10.56 -10.04
CA ILE A 135 -8.46 -9.41 -10.01
C ILE A 135 -8.76 -8.46 -11.16
N ARG A 136 -8.82 -9.01 -12.37
CA ARG A 136 -9.06 -8.26 -13.58
C ARG A 136 -10.44 -7.60 -13.56
N GLU A 137 -11.48 -8.34 -13.20
CA GLU A 137 -12.85 -7.81 -13.07
C GLU A 137 -12.90 -6.63 -12.09
N SER A 138 -12.25 -6.74 -10.93
CA SER A 138 -12.21 -5.64 -9.95
C SER A 138 -11.49 -4.40 -10.48
N LEU A 139 -10.38 -4.58 -11.21
CA LEU A 139 -9.61 -3.48 -11.79
C LEU A 139 -10.37 -2.79 -12.93
N GLU A 140 -11.02 -3.57 -13.80
CA GLU A 140 -11.85 -3.06 -14.89
C GLU A 140 -13.04 -2.27 -14.32
N LEU A 141 -13.72 -2.80 -13.30
CA LEU A 141 -14.81 -2.13 -12.62
C LEU A 141 -14.36 -0.84 -11.90
N PHE A 142 -13.21 -0.88 -11.22
CA PHE A 142 -12.63 0.31 -10.61
C PHE A 142 -12.33 1.40 -11.63
N ALA A 143 -11.68 1.03 -12.75
CA ALA A 143 -11.32 1.98 -13.80
C ALA A 143 -12.56 2.61 -14.45
N ALA A 144 -13.64 1.84 -14.63
CA ALA A 144 -14.87 2.32 -15.26
C ALA A 144 -15.74 3.18 -14.33
N GLU A 145 -15.91 2.79 -13.06
CA GLU A 145 -16.98 3.33 -12.20
C GLU A 145 -16.51 4.10 -10.97
N VAL A 146 -15.24 3.99 -10.59
CA VAL A 146 -14.68 4.61 -9.37
C VAL A 146 -13.61 5.64 -9.72
N MET A 147 -12.63 5.25 -10.52
CA MET A 147 -11.46 6.07 -10.86
C MET A 147 -11.80 7.46 -11.44
N PRO A 148 -12.81 7.64 -12.33
CA PRO A 148 -13.08 8.94 -12.94
C PRO A 148 -13.31 10.06 -11.92
N GLU A 149 -14.00 9.78 -10.82
CA GLU A 149 -14.28 10.76 -9.75
C GLU A 149 -13.00 11.32 -9.11
N PHE A 150 -11.98 10.47 -8.93
CA PHE A 150 -10.75 10.86 -8.23
C PHE A 150 -9.68 11.44 -9.16
N VAL A 151 -9.80 11.18 -10.46
CA VAL A 151 -8.96 11.83 -11.50
C VAL A 151 -9.41 13.27 -11.71
N GLU A 152 -10.73 13.53 -11.68
CA GLU A 152 -11.25 14.88 -11.84
C GLU A 152 -10.72 15.85 -10.77
N GLY A 153 -10.15 16.97 -11.21
CA GLY A 153 -9.60 18.01 -10.34
C GLY A 153 -8.32 17.63 -9.57
N ARG A 154 -7.75 16.44 -9.81
CA ARG A 154 -6.55 15.96 -9.11
C ARG A 154 -5.37 16.91 -9.25
N GLU A 155 -5.03 17.30 -10.48
CA GLU A 155 -3.89 18.19 -10.76
C GLU A 155 -4.02 19.54 -10.05
N ALA A 156 -5.25 20.08 -9.97
CA ALA A 156 -5.50 21.34 -9.28
C ALA A 156 -5.29 21.21 -7.76
N ARG A 157 -5.74 20.10 -7.17
CA ARG A 157 -5.51 19.80 -5.74
C ARG A 157 -4.02 19.61 -5.44
N GLU A 158 -3.33 18.83 -6.26
CA GLU A 158 -1.89 18.57 -6.12
C GLU A 158 -1.08 19.87 -6.26
N ARG A 159 -1.40 20.70 -7.26
CA ARG A 159 -0.75 22.00 -7.45
C ARG A 159 -0.98 22.93 -6.25
N LYS A 160 -2.23 23.09 -5.79
CA LYS A 160 -2.55 23.92 -4.63
C LYS A 160 -1.76 23.49 -3.40
N LYS A 161 -1.69 22.18 -3.14
CA LYS A 161 -0.91 21.63 -2.02
C LYS A 161 0.59 21.93 -2.18
N ALA A 162 1.13 21.75 -3.38
CA ALA A 162 2.54 22.04 -3.66
C ALA A 162 2.88 23.53 -3.44
N GLU A 163 2.02 24.44 -3.92
CA GLU A 163 2.16 25.88 -3.72
C GLU A 163 2.08 26.27 -2.23
N GLU A 164 1.13 25.68 -1.49
CA GLU A 164 0.98 25.90 -0.04
C GLU A 164 2.22 25.43 0.74
N LEU A 165 2.79 24.27 0.37
CA LEU A 165 3.91 23.66 1.09
C LEU A 165 5.28 24.20 0.67
N ALA A 166 5.41 24.82 -0.49
CA ALA A 166 6.67 25.34 -1.03
C ALA A 166 7.49 26.18 -0.03
N PRO A 167 6.94 27.22 0.64
CA PRO A 167 7.73 28.03 1.59
C PRO A 167 8.20 27.22 2.81
N TYR A 168 7.40 26.25 3.28
CA TYR A 168 7.77 25.41 4.42
C TYR A 168 8.88 24.41 4.04
N ILE A 169 8.79 23.85 2.82
CA ILE A 169 9.82 22.95 2.28
C ILE A 169 11.13 23.70 2.08
N GLU A 170 11.10 24.93 1.57
CA GLU A 170 12.29 25.79 1.44
C GLU A 170 12.94 26.03 2.81
N ALA A 171 12.15 26.42 3.81
CA ALA A 171 12.63 26.62 5.18
C ALA A 171 13.23 25.33 5.76
N ALA A 172 12.58 24.18 5.58
CA ALA A 172 13.09 22.89 6.02
C ALA A 172 14.43 22.54 5.38
N LEU A 173 14.56 22.73 4.06
CA LEU A 173 15.81 22.48 3.34
C LEU A 173 16.93 23.43 3.76
N ALA A 174 16.62 24.67 4.16
CA ALA A 174 17.61 25.60 4.71
C ALA A 174 18.16 25.15 6.08
N ARG A 175 17.37 24.40 6.87
CA ARG A 175 17.82 23.81 8.15
C ARG A 175 18.72 22.58 7.95
N LYS A 176 18.76 22.01 6.74
CA LYS A 176 19.54 20.80 6.45
C LYS A 176 21.02 21.04 6.74
N LYS A 177 21.62 20.16 7.53
CA LYS A 177 23.08 20.02 7.58
C LYS A 177 23.56 19.29 6.33
N TYR A 178 24.26 20.01 5.46
CA TYR A 178 24.92 19.41 4.31
C TYR A 178 26.19 18.68 4.75
N MET A 179 26.33 17.44 4.30
CA MET A 179 27.53 16.64 4.52
C MET A 179 28.48 16.88 3.35
N GLN A 180 29.79 16.91 3.64
CA GLN A 180 30.79 16.86 2.59
C GLN A 180 30.69 15.50 1.86
N PRO A 181 30.93 15.46 0.54
CA PRO A 181 31.15 14.20 -0.15
C PRO A 181 32.29 13.42 0.51
N LEU A 182 32.20 12.08 0.48
CA LEU A 182 33.30 11.22 0.92
C LEU A 182 34.54 11.48 0.06
N ALA A 183 35.71 11.52 0.69
CA ALA A 183 36.98 11.46 -0.03
C ALA A 183 37.17 10.08 -0.67
N ASP A 184 37.98 9.99 -1.73
CA ASP A 184 38.18 8.75 -2.50
C ASP A 184 38.64 7.57 -1.63
N ASP A 185 39.40 7.83 -0.57
CA ASP A 185 39.90 6.83 0.39
C ASP A 185 38.87 6.43 1.47
N GLU A 186 37.81 7.21 1.66
CA GLU A 186 36.68 6.89 2.54
C GLU A 186 35.63 6.00 1.86
N ILE A 187 35.68 5.88 0.53
CA ILE A 187 34.73 5.06 -0.24
C ILE A 187 35.14 3.58 -0.13
N PRO A 188 34.30 2.70 0.45
CA PRO A 188 34.64 1.30 0.60
C PRO A 188 34.71 0.61 -0.76
N VAL A 189 35.78 -0.15 -0.99
CA VAL A 189 35.88 -1.02 -2.17
C VAL A 189 34.83 -2.12 -2.06
N VAL A 190 33.82 -2.08 -2.92
CA VAL A 190 32.92 -3.22 -3.15
C VAL A 190 33.72 -4.30 -3.88
N ARG A 191 34.11 -5.34 -3.15
CA ARG A 191 34.92 -6.43 -3.70
C ARG A 191 34.14 -7.18 -4.78
N ALA A 192 34.86 -7.62 -5.82
CA ALA A 192 34.28 -8.47 -6.85
C ALA A 192 33.77 -9.79 -6.23
N SER A 193 32.49 -10.12 -6.46
CA SER A 193 31.89 -11.37 -5.98
C SER A 193 32.39 -12.60 -6.73
N VAL A 194 32.81 -12.43 -7.99
CA VAL A 194 33.38 -13.45 -8.87
C VAL A 194 34.46 -12.84 -9.77
N ALA A 195 35.41 -13.64 -10.25
CA ALA A 195 36.50 -13.17 -11.11
C ALA A 195 36.04 -12.77 -12.53
N GLN A 196 34.97 -13.41 -13.03
CA GLN A 196 34.38 -13.12 -14.33
C GLN A 196 32.86 -13.30 -14.23
N ALA A 197 32.10 -12.37 -14.80
CA ALA A 197 30.64 -12.50 -14.87
C ALA A 197 30.27 -13.68 -15.78
N ILE A 198 29.45 -14.60 -15.27
CA ILE A 198 28.87 -15.69 -16.05
C ILE A 198 27.55 -15.18 -16.62
N VAL A 199 27.51 -14.96 -17.94
CA VAL A 199 26.31 -14.49 -18.65
C VAL A 199 25.93 -15.53 -19.70
N GLY A 200 24.72 -16.08 -19.61
CA GLY A 200 24.14 -16.90 -20.68
C GLY A 200 24.66 -18.34 -20.84
N GLN A 201 25.44 -18.88 -19.90
CA GLN A 201 25.76 -20.31 -19.90
C GLN A 201 24.69 -21.08 -19.13
N GLY A 202 23.69 -21.59 -19.86
CA GLY A 202 22.86 -22.68 -19.35
C GLY A 202 23.76 -23.88 -19.04
N SER A 203 23.48 -24.57 -17.94
CA SER A 203 24.08 -25.86 -17.64
C SER A 203 23.84 -26.78 -18.84
N VAL A 204 24.92 -27.13 -19.54
CA VAL A 204 24.91 -28.29 -20.44
C VAL A 204 25.14 -29.48 -19.52
N ASP A 205 24.04 -29.98 -18.96
CA ASP A 205 23.95 -31.37 -18.46
C ASP A 205 23.14 -32.18 -19.48
#